data_AF-A0A2M8NFU7-F1
#
_entry.id   AF-A0A2M8NFU7-F1
#
_cell.length_a   1.000
_cell.length_b   1.000
_cell.length_c   1.000
_cell.angle_alpha   90.00
_cell.angle_beta   90.00
_cell.angle_gamma   90.00
#
_symmetry.space_group_name_H-M   'P 1'
#
loop_
_entity.id
_entity.type
_entity.pdbx_description
1 polymer ?
#
loop_
_entity_poly.entity_id
_entity_poly.type
_entity_poly.pdbx_seq_one_letter_code
_entity_poly.pdbx_strand_id
1 'polypeptide(L)'
;ASRLGRRLPGNRHRRRFRPVDSARRILALRAAGMSWFDAVNHAFTAVATGGFSTKAASIGHWDSAAIEAVVIILMCLGSINFFIAYTFMEGKFREVFLSGELRLMSALIVVGTLLLLGIVTIGIYPTAEKALRVAIFEVVSALSGAGFSTTTYANWMDFGLLVLILMMLVGGGTGSTAGGIKQLR
;
A
#
# COMPACT_ATOMS: atom_id res chain seq x y z
N ALA A 1 17.53 39.41 -34.83
CA ALA A 1 17.19 37.99 -35.03
C ALA A 1 18.46 37.15 -35.05
N SER A 2 18.81 36.49 -33.95
CA SER A 2 19.58 35.23 -33.93
C SER A 2 19.93 34.84 -32.49
N ARG A 3 19.84 33.53 -32.21
CA ARG A 3 20.41 32.80 -31.07
C ARG A 3 19.73 33.01 -29.72
N LEU A 4 18.90 32.04 -29.32
CA LEU A 4 19.15 31.17 -28.16
C LEU A 4 17.94 30.25 -27.96
N GLY A 5 17.85 29.22 -28.81
CA GLY A 5 17.11 28.02 -28.51
C GLY A 5 17.76 27.35 -27.29
N ARG A 6 17.26 27.65 -26.10
CA ARG A 6 17.57 26.89 -24.88
C ARG A 6 17.04 25.48 -25.10
N ARG A 7 17.95 24.59 -25.49
CA ARG A 7 17.77 23.14 -25.45
C ARG A 7 17.39 22.77 -24.01
N LEU A 8 16.13 22.40 -23.81
CA LEU A 8 15.69 21.72 -22.60
C LEU A 8 16.59 20.49 -22.42
N PRO A 9 17.24 20.33 -21.25
CA PRO A 9 18.12 19.20 -21.01
C PRO A 9 17.33 17.88 -21.08
N GLY A 10 17.64 17.09 -22.09
CA GLY A 10 17.73 15.63 -22.06
C GLY A 10 16.64 14.89 -21.31
N ASN A 11 15.57 14.57 -22.01
CA ASN A 11 14.53 13.59 -21.67
C ASN A 11 15.07 12.13 -21.66
N ARG A 12 16.21 11.88 -20.98
CA ARG A 12 16.99 10.61 -21.04
C ARG A 12 16.72 9.62 -19.89
N HIS A 13 15.86 9.95 -18.93
CA HIS A 13 15.60 9.07 -17.77
C HIS A 13 14.26 8.30 -17.81
N ARG A 14 13.51 8.33 -18.91
CA ARG A 14 12.36 7.42 -19.08
C ARG A 14 12.81 6.01 -19.46
N ARG A 15 13.67 5.37 -18.66
CA ARG A 15 14.02 3.95 -18.83
C ARG A 15 12.97 3.09 -18.13
N ARG A 16 12.09 2.52 -18.95
CA ARG A 16 11.19 1.36 -18.76
C ARG A 16 11.13 0.80 -17.33
N PHE A 17 9.95 0.91 -16.73
CA PHE A 17 9.43 -0.06 -15.76
C PHE A 17 9.81 -1.47 -16.24
N ARG A 18 10.69 -2.17 -15.51
CA ARG A 18 11.21 -3.46 -15.97
C ARG A 18 10.10 -4.50 -15.84
N PRO A 19 9.75 -5.27 -16.89
CA PRO A 19 8.75 -6.35 -16.79
C PRO A 19 9.08 -7.41 -15.72
N VAL A 20 10.36 -7.50 -15.35
CA VAL A 20 10.89 -8.46 -14.36
C VAL A 20 10.34 -8.22 -12.96
N ASP A 21 9.95 -6.98 -12.63
CA ASP A 21 9.47 -6.64 -11.29
C ASP A 21 8.02 -7.10 -11.07
N SER A 22 7.20 -7.10 -12.13
CA SER A 22 5.83 -7.62 -12.08
C SER A 22 5.81 -9.14 -11.89
N ALA A 23 6.72 -9.87 -12.55
CA ALA A 23 6.81 -11.32 -12.42
C ALA A 23 7.16 -11.77 -10.99
N ARG A 24 8.04 -11.05 -10.31
CA ARG A 24 8.42 -11.35 -8.91
C ARG A 24 7.25 -11.23 -7.93
N ARG A 25 6.39 -10.21 -8.12
CA ARG A 25 5.20 -9.97 -7.28
C ARG A 25 4.16 -11.09 -7.44
N ILE A 26 3.93 -11.50 -8.69
CA ILE A 26 3.04 -12.61 -9.02
C ILE A 26 3.57 -13.92 -8.43
N LEU A 27 4.89 -14.17 -8.55
CA LEU A 27 5.52 -15.37 -7.99
C LEU A 27 5.45 -15.40 -6.46
N ALA A 28 5.61 -14.25 -5.79
CA ALA A 28 5.49 -14.15 -4.34
C ALA A 28 4.08 -14.51 -3.85
N LEU A 29 3.04 -13.98 -4.50
CA LEU A 29 1.64 -14.32 -4.18
C LEU A 29 1.32 -15.78 -4.52
N ARG A 30 1.88 -16.31 -5.60
CA ARG A 30 1.73 -17.72 -5.98
C ARG A 30 2.38 -18.64 -4.94
N ALA A 31 3.59 -18.32 -4.50
CA ALA A 31 4.31 -19.05 -3.45
C ALA A 31 3.58 -18.97 -2.10
N ALA A 32 2.89 -17.87 -1.84
CA ALA A 32 2.06 -17.69 -0.64
C ALA A 32 0.73 -18.47 -0.69
N GLY A 33 0.40 -19.12 -1.81
CA GLY A 33 -0.72 -20.07 -1.92
C GLY A 33 -1.86 -19.67 -2.86
N MET A 34 -1.79 -18.52 -3.54
CA MET A 34 -2.84 -18.12 -4.49
C MET A 34 -2.82 -18.96 -5.77
N SER A 35 -3.96 -19.05 -6.47
CA SER A 35 -3.99 -19.58 -7.84
C SER A 35 -3.26 -18.62 -8.79
N TRP A 36 -2.84 -19.09 -9.97
CA TRP A 36 -2.19 -18.22 -10.96
C TRP A 36 -3.07 -17.04 -11.38
N PHE A 37 -4.38 -17.28 -11.54
CA PHE A 37 -5.34 -16.24 -11.90
C PHE A 37 -5.48 -15.21 -10.78
N ASP A 38 -5.63 -15.66 -9.53
CA ASP A 38 -5.77 -14.76 -8.38
C ASP A 38 -4.49 -13.96 -8.15
N ALA A 39 -3.32 -14.60 -8.24
CA ALA A 39 -2.03 -13.95 -8.02
C ALA A 39 -1.76 -12.82 -9.02
N VAL A 40 -2.12 -13.03 -10.30
CA VAL A 40 -1.97 -12.01 -11.34
C VAL A 40 -2.89 -10.83 -11.07
N ASN A 41 -4.18 -11.10 -10.83
CA ASN A 41 -5.15 -10.03 -10.60
C ASN A 41 -4.81 -9.21 -9.35
N HIS A 42 -4.50 -9.87 -8.23
CA HIS A 42 -4.15 -9.18 -6.98
C HIS A 42 -2.81 -8.43 -7.07
N ALA A 43 -1.82 -8.95 -7.81
CA ALA A 43 -0.56 -8.22 -8.01
C ALA A 43 -0.78 -6.90 -8.76
N PHE A 44 -1.65 -6.90 -9.78
CA PHE A 44 -1.95 -5.70 -10.54
C PHE A 44 -2.83 -4.73 -9.76
N THR A 45 -3.88 -5.21 -9.09
CA THR A 45 -4.81 -4.35 -8.33
C THR A 45 -4.13 -3.75 -7.10
N ALA A 46 -3.22 -4.46 -6.44
CA ALA A 46 -2.50 -3.93 -5.28
C ALA A 46 -1.52 -2.81 -5.64
N VAL A 47 -0.80 -2.97 -6.75
CA VAL A 47 0.16 -1.95 -7.21
C VAL A 47 -0.57 -0.72 -7.77
N ALA A 48 -1.71 -0.92 -8.40
CA ALA A 48 -2.55 0.17 -8.91
C ALA A 48 -3.44 0.80 -7.83
N THR A 49 -3.35 0.35 -6.56
CA THR A 49 -4.21 0.78 -5.44
C THR A 49 -5.71 0.73 -5.80
N GLY A 50 -6.14 -0.33 -6.47
CA GLY A 50 -7.52 -0.45 -6.99
C GLY A 50 -8.46 -1.32 -6.15
N GLY A 51 -7.95 -2.13 -5.22
CA GLY A 51 -8.78 -2.88 -4.25
C GLY A 51 -9.61 -4.04 -4.79
N PHE A 52 -9.65 -4.23 -6.10
CA PHE A 52 -10.42 -5.31 -6.70
C PHE A 52 -9.82 -6.67 -6.35
N SER A 53 -10.70 -7.58 -5.95
CA SER A 53 -10.40 -8.97 -5.65
C SER A 53 -11.29 -9.89 -6.48
N THR A 54 -10.78 -11.09 -6.79
CA THR A 54 -11.52 -12.17 -7.44
C THR A 54 -12.45 -12.90 -6.47
N LYS A 55 -12.38 -12.61 -5.17
CA LYS A 55 -13.16 -13.26 -4.11
C LYS A 55 -14.03 -12.23 -3.38
N ALA A 56 -15.23 -12.66 -2.98
CA ALA A 56 -16.16 -11.81 -2.24
C ALA A 56 -15.61 -11.33 -0.89
N ALA A 57 -14.81 -12.16 -0.21
CA ALA A 57 -14.14 -11.82 1.05
C ALA A 57 -12.80 -11.08 0.86
N SER A 58 -12.49 -10.63 -0.36
CA SER A 58 -11.22 -9.98 -0.69
C SER A 58 -10.00 -10.83 -0.25
N ILE A 59 -8.98 -10.22 0.35
CA ILE A 59 -7.79 -10.94 0.87
C ILE A 59 -8.14 -11.84 2.06
N GLY A 60 -9.23 -11.55 2.77
CA GLY A 60 -9.74 -12.37 3.89
C GLY A 60 -10.09 -13.81 3.51
N HIS A 61 -10.26 -14.13 2.21
CA HIS A 61 -10.52 -15.50 1.76
C HIS A 61 -9.38 -16.49 2.10
N TRP A 62 -8.12 -16.02 2.12
CA TRP A 62 -6.97 -16.90 2.31
C TRP A 62 -6.48 -16.99 3.76
N ASP A 63 -6.89 -16.07 4.64
CA ASP A 63 -6.50 -15.97 6.08
C ASP A 63 -5.01 -16.25 6.38
N SER A 64 -4.14 -15.96 5.42
CA SER A 64 -2.71 -16.32 5.45
C SER A 64 -1.84 -15.09 5.69
N ALA A 65 -1.03 -15.14 6.75
CA ALA A 65 -0.11 -14.06 7.10
C ALA A 65 0.87 -13.75 5.98
N ALA A 66 1.28 -14.76 5.21
CA ALA A 66 2.19 -14.59 4.09
C ALA A 66 1.55 -13.76 2.96
N ILE A 67 0.28 -14.01 2.65
CA ILE A 67 -0.44 -13.26 1.60
C ILE A 67 -0.65 -11.82 2.06
N GLU A 68 -1.12 -11.62 3.29
CA GLU A 68 -1.31 -10.29 3.85
C GLU A 68 -0.01 -9.47 3.84
N ALA A 69 1.11 -10.07 4.27
CA ALA A 69 2.41 -9.40 4.26
C ALA A 69 2.86 -9.00 2.85
N VAL A 70 2.70 -9.89 1.86
CA VAL A 70 3.03 -9.57 0.46
C VAL A 70 2.14 -8.44 -0.05
N VAL A 71 0.83 -8.48 0.20
CA VAL A 71 -0.11 -7.44 -0.25
C VAL A 71 0.17 -6.10 0.43
N ILE A 72 0.50 -6.09 1.73
CA ILE A 72 0.94 -4.88 2.46
C ILE A 72 2.14 -4.24 1.77
N ILE A 73 3.16 -5.04 1.42
CA ILE A 73 4.34 -4.53 0.72
C ILE A 73 3.95 -3.95 -0.65
N LEU A 74 3.06 -4.62 -1.39
CA LEU A 74 2.58 -4.13 -2.69
C LEU A 74 1.79 -2.83 -2.57
N MET A 75 0.91 -2.71 -1.57
CA MET A 75 0.15 -1.50 -1.28
C MET A 75 1.08 -0.34 -0.94
N CYS A 76 2.09 -0.59 -0.10
CA CYS A 76 3.09 0.42 0.23
C CYS A 76 3.91 0.86 -0.99
N LEU A 77 4.28 -0.07 -1.86
CA LEU A 77 5.00 0.26 -3.11
C LEU A 77 4.12 1.03 -4.11
N GLY A 78 2.81 0.80 -4.11
CA GLY A 78 1.85 1.56 -4.91
C GLY A 78 1.60 2.96 -4.33
N SER A 79 1.59 3.09 -3.00
CA SER A 79 1.25 4.33 -2.31
C SER A 79 2.38 5.35 -2.21
N ILE A 80 3.65 4.94 -2.35
CA ILE A 80 4.79 5.86 -2.38
C ILE A 80 4.87 6.66 -3.69
N ASN A 81 5.45 7.86 -3.61
CA ASN A 81 5.72 8.68 -4.79
C ASN A 81 6.63 7.95 -5.78
N PHE A 82 6.30 8.02 -7.09
CA PHE A 82 7.09 7.39 -8.15
C PHE A 82 8.57 7.80 -8.12
N PHE A 83 8.89 9.03 -7.66
CA PHE A 83 10.28 9.48 -7.52
C PHE A 83 11.03 8.68 -6.45
N ILE A 84 10.42 8.48 -5.28
CA ILE A 84 11.00 7.69 -4.18
C ILE A 84 11.09 6.21 -4.58
N ALA A 85 10.04 5.69 -5.24
CA ALA A 85 10.04 4.33 -5.77
C ALA A 85 11.20 4.10 -6.76
N TYR A 86 11.49 5.08 -7.61
CA TYR A 86 12.63 5.04 -8.52
C TYR A 86 13.97 5.08 -7.79
N THR A 87 14.14 5.96 -6.80
CA THR A 87 15.36 6.04 -5.97
C THR A 87 15.61 4.76 -5.17
N PHE A 88 14.55 4.09 -4.73
CA PHE A 88 14.62 2.76 -4.11
C PHE A 88 15.15 1.71 -5.09
N MET A 89 14.72 1.76 -6.35
CA MET A 89 15.23 0.85 -7.40
C MET A 89 16.69 1.14 -7.79
N GLU A 90 17.17 2.37 -7.61
CA GLU A 90 18.59 2.72 -7.78
C GLU A 90 19.47 2.25 -6.60
N GLY A 91 18.88 1.66 -5.55
CA GLY A 91 19.62 1.14 -4.39
C GLY A 91 20.04 2.20 -3.37
N LYS A 92 19.51 3.44 -3.48
CA LYS A 92 19.81 4.55 -2.57
C LYS A 92 18.88 4.55 -1.36
N PHE A 93 18.89 3.47 -0.58
CA PHE A 93 17.99 3.28 0.55
C PHE A 93 18.05 4.42 1.58
N ARG A 94 19.22 5.04 1.78
CA ARG A 94 19.39 6.14 2.73
C ARG A 94 18.56 7.39 2.36
N GLU A 95 18.49 7.73 1.07
CA GLU A 95 17.70 8.88 0.59
C GLU A 95 16.20 8.60 0.66
N VAL A 96 15.82 7.34 0.45
CA VAL A 96 14.44 6.86 0.57
C VAL A 96 13.93 7.03 2.01
N PHE A 97 14.68 6.56 3.02
CA PHE A 97 14.28 6.70 4.43
C PHE A 97 14.38 8.13 4.98
N LEU A 98 15.16 9.00 4.34
CA LEU A 98 15.23 10.41 4.70
C LEU A 98 14.02 11.22 4.20
N SER A 99 13.25 10.67 3.26
CA SER A 99 12.10 11.37 2.69
C SER A 99 10.99 11.61 3.72
N GLY A 100 10.48 12.85 3.74
CA GLY A 100 9.38 13.25 4.63
C GLY A 100 8.12 12.43 4.40
N GLU A 101 7.82 12.11 3.14
CA GLU A 101 6.66 11.31 2.74
C GLU A 101 6.67 9.89 3.34
N LEU A 102 7.79 9.15 3.22
CA LEU A 102 7.86 7.81 3.81
C LEU A 102 7.82 7.85 5.34
N ARG A 103 8.46 8.85 5.96
CA ARG A 103 8.41 9.03 7.41
C ARG A 103 6.99 9.29 7.88
N LEU A 104 6.25 10.16 7.20
CA LEU A 104 4.87 10.49 7.55
C LEU A 104 3.94 9.29 7.32
N MET A 105 4.08 8.59 6.18
CA MET A 105 3.35 7.35 5.91
C MET A 105 3.62 6.29 6.99
N SER A 106 4.89 6.04 7.33
CA SER A 106 5.24 5.06 8.37
C SER A 106 4.71 5.45 9.76
N ALA A 107 4.77 6.74 10.11
CA ALA A 107 4.22 7.25 11.36
C ALA A 107 2.70 7.07 11.43
N LEU A 108 1.98 7.37 10.34
CA LEU A 108 0.53 7.17 10.26
C LEU A 108 0.14 5.69 10.35
N ILE A 109 0.91 4.79 9.74
CA ILE A 109 0.68 3.33 9.86
C ILE A 109 0.80 2.91 11.32
N VAL A 110 1.85 3.34 12.01
CA VAL A 110 2.08 2.98 13.42
C VAL A 110 0.96 3.55 14.31
N VAL A 111 0.64 4.83 14.17
CA VAL A 111 -0.40 5.50 14.97
C VAL A 111 -1.77 4.87 14.69
N GLY A 112 -2.14 4.68 13.42
CA GLY A 112 -3.40 4.05 13.03
C GLY A 112 -3.52 2.62 13.55
N THR A 113 -2.43 1.85 13.49
CA THR A 113 -2.41 0.48 14.01
C THR A 113 -2.64 0.47 15.52
N LEU A 114 -1.96 1.34 16.28
CA LEU A 114 -2.13 1.43 17.74
C LEU A 114 -3.56 1.85 18.10
N LEU A 115 -4.15 2.80 17.37
CA LEU A 115 -5.52 3.25 17.58
C LEU A 115 -6.53 2.12 17.31
N LEU A 116 -6.44 1.43 16.17
CA LEU A 116 -7.35 0.31 15.88
C LEU A 116 -7.14 -0.86 16.85
N LEU A 117 -5.89 -1.14 17.23
CA LEU A 117 -5.59 -2.22 18.15
C LEU A 117 -6.22 -1.95 19.53
N GLY A 118 -6.05 -0.74 20.06
CA GLY A 118 -6.57 -0.33 21.36
C GLY A 118 -8.09 -0.13 21.43
N ILE A 119 -8.72 0.20 20.30
CA ILE A 119 -10.14 0.61 20.29
C ILE A 119 -11.06 -0.49 19.74
N VAL A 120 -10.63 -1.17 18.69
CA VAL A 120 -11.50 -2.08 17.93
C VAL A 120 -11.18 -3.54 18.24
N THR A 121 -9.90 -3.92 18.24
CA THR A 121 -9.55 -5.35 18.22
C THR A 121 -9.59 -6.03 19.59
N ILE A 122 -9.68 -5.26 20.70
CA ILE A 122 -9.77 -5.82 22.05
C ILE A 122 -11.10 -6.56 22.21
N GLY A 123 -11.05 -7.90 22.23
CA GLY A 123 -12.20 -8.76 22.49
C GLY A 123 -12.94 -9.28 21.25
N ILE A 124 -12.63 -8.80 20.05
CA ILE A 124 -13.27 -9.28 18.80
C ILE A 124 -12.57 -10.53 18.25
N TYR A 125 -11.24 -10.60 18.36
CA TYR A 125 -10.45 -11.70 17.79
C TYR A 125 -9.91 -12.64 18.87
N PRO A 126 -9.83 -13.95 18.59
CA PRO A 126 -9.44 -14.97 19.57
C PRO A 126 -7.95 -14.91 19.95
N THR A 127 -7.12 -14.21 19.18
CA THR A 127 -5.67 -14.14 19.39
C THR A 127 -5.15 -12.74 19.10
N ALA A 128 -4.27 -12.24 19.97
CA ALA A 128 -3.65 -10.91 19.82
C ALA A 128 -2.86 -10.77 18.50
N GLU A 129 -2.27 -11.87 18.02
CA GLU A 129 -1.58 -11.89 16.71
C GLU A 129 -2.54 -11.60 15.56
N LYS A 130 -3.73 -12.23 15.56
CA LYS A 130 -4.74 -12.02 14.50
C LYS A 130 -5.29 -10.59 14.55
N ALA A 131 -5.54 -10.08 15.76
CA ALA A 131 -5.93 -8.69 15.98
C ALA A 131 -4.89 -7.70 15.39
N LEU A 132 -3.61 -7.91 15.69
CA LEU A 132 -2.53 -7.06 15.18
C LEU A 132 -2.43 -7.12 13.65
N ARG A 133 -2.49 -8.32 13.06
CA ARG A 133 -2.45 -8.51 11.61
C ARG A 133 -3.58 -7.77 10.89
N VAL A 134 -4.81 -7.93 11.38
CA VAL A 134 -5.98 -7.25 10.82
C VAL A 134 -5.84 -5.73 10.97
N ALA A 135 -5.45 -5.23 12.15
CA ALA A 135 -5.28 -3.80 12.38
C ALA A 135 -4.25 -3.18 11.43
N ILE A 136 -3.08 -3.81 11.26
CA ILE A 136 -2.05 -3.33 10.34
C ILE A 136 -2.58 -3.35 8.90
N PHE A 137 -3.22 -4.44 8.48
CA PHE A 137 -3.70 -4.59 7.11
C PHE A 137 -4.73 -3.52 6.74
N GLU A 138 -5.72 -3.31 7.60
CA GLU A 138 -6.79 -2.34 7.38
C GLU A 138 -6.26 -0.90 7.38
N VAL A 139 -5.30 -0.56 8.25
CA VAL A 139 -4.66 0.76 8.27
C VAL A 139 -3.86 1.00 6.99
N VAL A 140 -3.04 0.04 6.57
CA VAL A 140 -2.23 0.18 5.35
C VAL A 140 -3.15 0.27 4.13
N SER A 141 -4.21 -0.54 4.07
CA SER A 141 -5.19 -0.51 2.99
C SER A 141 -5.92 0.84 2.90
N ALA A 142 -6.35 1.37 4.04
CA ALA A 142 -6.98 2.69 4.12
C ALA A 142 -6.02 3.81 3.73
N LEU A 143 -4.80 3.81 4.28
CA LEU A 143 -3.81 4.86 4.01
C LEU A 143 -3.31 4.84 2.56
N SER A 144 -3.11 3.65 1.99
CA SER A 144 -2.72 3.49 0.58
C SER A 144 -3.86 3.79 -0.40
N GLY A 145 -5.10 3.91 0.09
CA GLY A 145 -6.29 4.03 -0.74
C GLY A 145 -6.57 2.78 -1.57
N ALA A 146 -5.93 1.65 -1.25
CA ALA A 146 -6.12 0.41 -1.98
C ALA A 146 -7.50 -0.20 -1.70
N GLY A 147 -8.03 -0.09 -0.49
CA GLY A 147 -9.40 -0.56 -0.19
C GLY A 147 -9.57 -2.09 -0.18
N PHE A 148 -8.50 -2.86 0.02
CA PHE A 148 -8.62 -4.26 0.40
C PHE A 148 -9.13 -4.40 1.84
N SER A 149 -9.79 -5.52 2.11
CA SER A 149 -10.21 -5.87 3.46
C SER A 149 -9.89 -7.33 3.77
N THR A 150 -9.55 -7.62 5.02
CA THR A 150 -9.33 -8.98 5.52
C THR A 150 -10.47 -9.47 6.42
N THR A 151 -11.34 -8.58 6.87
CA THR A 151 -12.41 -8.88 7.82
C THR A 151 -13.71 -8.17 7.47
N THR A 152 -14.84 -8.69 7.94
CA THR A 152 -16.10 -7.95 7.86
C THR A 152 -16.14 -6.87 8.94
N TYR A 153 -16.53 -5.65 8.56
CA TYR A 153 -16.69 -4.52 9.49
C TYR A 153 -17.99 -4.56 10.32
N ALA A 154 -18.82 -5.60 10.18
CA ALA A 154 -20.14 -5.67 10.82
C ALA A 154 -20.08 -5.65 12.36
N ASN A 155 -18.98 -6.14 12.94
CA ASN A 155 -18.76 -6.17 14.40
C ASN A 155 -17.82 -5.05 14.87
N TRP A 156 -17.39 -4.15 13.97
CA TRP A 156 -16.48 -3.08 14.33
C TRP A 156 -17.23 -1.92 14.96
N MET A 157 -16.62 -1.29 15.97
CA MET A 157 -17.16 -0.07 16.55
C MET A 157 -17.12 1.08 15.54
N ASP A 158 -18.16 1.92 15.51
CA ASP A 158 -18.29 3.04 14.57
C ASP A 158 -17.08 3.99 14.57
N PHE A 159 -16.46 4.15 15.74
CA PHE A 159 -15.24 4.95 15.87
C PHE A 159 -14.07 4.37 15.06
N GLY A 160 -13.95 3.04 14.97
CA GLY A 160 -12.92 2.38 14.15
C GLY A 160 -13.09 2.69 12.66
N LEU A 161 -14.34 2.68 12.18
CA LEU A 161 -14.67 3.08 10.82
C LEU A 161 -14.33 4.55 10.56
N LEU A 162 -14.62 5.44 11.52
CA LEU A 162 -14.24 6.86 11.42
C LEU A 162 -12.72 7.04 11.26
N VAL A 163 -11.92 6.30 12.05
CA VAL A 163 -10.45 6.34 11.95
C VAL A 163 -9.97 5.88 10.57
N LEU A 164 -10.53 4.80 10.03
CA LEU A 164 -10.20 4.32 8.68
C LEU A 164 -10.55 5.37 7.61
N ILE A 165 -11.72 6.01 7.72
CA ILE A 165 -12.15 7.06 6.79
C ILE A 165 -11.18 8.26 6.85
N LEU A 166 -10.76 8.67 8.04
CA LEU A 166 -9.76 9.74 8.19
C LEU A 166 -8.41 9.36 7.58
N MET A 167 -7.97 8.10 7.72
CA MET A 167 -6.75 7.61 7.09
C MET A 167 -6.86 7.63 5.56
N MET A 168 -8.01 7.23 5.00
CA MET A 168 -8.30 7.33 3.56
C MET A 168 -8.28 8.77 3.06
N LEU A 169 -8.74 9.73 3.87
CA LEU A 169 -8.72 11.14 3.52
C LEU A 169 -7.28 11.68 3.41
N VAL A 170 -6.40 11.29 4.34
CA VAL A 170 -4.98 11.68 4.29
C VAL A 170 -4.29 11.02 3.09
N GLY A 171 -4.57 9.75 2.83
CA GLY A 171 -4.14 9.07 1.62
C GLY A 171 -2.60 8.98 1.43
N GLY A 172 -2.19 8.67 0.19
CA GLY A 172 -0.80 8.39 -0.16
C GLY A 172 0.03 9.61 -0.59
N GLY A 173 1.27 9.34 -1.02
CA GLY A 173 2.27 10.36 -1.37
C GLY A 173 1.92 11.17 -2.61
N THR A 174 2.51 12.36 -2.75
CA THR A 174 2.30 13.22 -3.92
C THR A 174 2.86 12.56 -5.17
N GLY A 175 2.03 12.33 -6.20
CA GLY A 175 2.48 11.67 -7.43
C GLY A 175 2.60 10.15 -7.28
N SER A 176 1.69 9.56 -6.52
CA SER A 176 1.45 8.12 -6.35
C SER A 176 0.19 7.67 -7.12
N THR A 177 -0.13 6.38 -7.12
CA THR A 177 -1.44 5.87 -7.59
C THR A 177 -2.55 6.07 -6.54
N ALA A 178 -2.17 6.36 -5.29
CA ALA A 178 -3.09 6.61 -4.19
C ALA A 178 -3.80 7.98 -4.31
N GLY A 179 -5.07 8.01 -3.91
CA GLY A 179 -5.89 9.23 -3.79
C GLY A 179 -5.76 9.91 -2.42
N GLY A 180 -6.50 11.01 -2.22
CA GLY A 180 -6.59 11.73 -0.93
C GLY A 180 -5.96 13.12 -0.92
N ILE A 181 -5.83 13.70 0.29
CA ILE A 181 -5.12 14.95 0.57
C ILE A 181 -3.63 14.64 0.51
N LYS A 182 -3.08 14.68 -0.71
CA LYS A 182 -1.68 14.34 -1.00
C LYS A 182 -0.74 14.93 0.04
N GLN A 183 0.07 14.06 0.62
CA GLN A 183 1.12 14.43 1.57
C GLN A 183 2.15 15.30 0.81
N LEU A 184 2.00 16.61 0.92
CA LEU A 184 2.80 17.59 0.21
C LEU A 184 3.58 18.42 1.23
N ARG A 185 4.67 17.88 1.76
CA ARG A 185 5.61 18.66 2.57
C ARG A 185 6.98 18.00 2.70
#